data_AF-A0A8J7INI1-F1
#
_entry.id   AF-A0A8J7INI1-F1
#
_cell.length_a   1.000
_cell.length_b   1.000
_cell.length_c   1.000
_cell.angle_alpha   90.00
_cell.angle_beta   90.00
_cell.angle_gamma   90.00
#
_symmetry.space_group_name_H-M   'P 1'
#
loop_
_entity.id
_entity.type
_entity.pdbx_description
1 polymer ?
#
loop_
_entity_poly.entity_id
_entity_poly.type
_entity_poly.pdbx_seq_one_letter_code
_entity_poly.pdbx_strand_id
1 'polypeptide(L)'
;MPLTHRFRRQHDEAVALATKIMSATQLLLETEDAAAAQAIEADFAQLDAVLRQHFAQEDRLLYPHLMASPDPTTAGTAKAFFDEMGGLAPTFHAFSARWIVLGAIAAQPHAFAEESAAIFATLAARIAHENEELYPLADWSSADEPESDAA
;
A
#
# COMPACT_ATOMS: atom_id res chain seq x y z
N MET A 1 -19.90 -10.18 -1.24
CA MET A 1 -18.92 -9.14 -1.59
C MET A 1 -17.63 -9.84 -1.97
N PRO A 2 -16.88 -9.37 -2.98
CA PRO A 2 -15.62 -10.01 -3.38
C PRO A 2 -14.61 -10.03 -2.23
N LEU A 3 -13.78 -11.08 -2.15
CA LEU A 3 -12.75 -11.26 -1.12
C LEU A 3 -11.84 -10.02 -1.02
N THR A 4 -11.53 -9.41 -2.16
CA THR A 4 -10.55 -8.31 -2.25
C THR A 4 -11.15 -6.92 -2.02
N HIS A 5 -12.46 -6.79 -1.81
CA HIS A 5 -13.13 -5.48 -1.73
C HIS A 5 -12.52 -4.55 -0.68
N ARG A 6 -12.11 -5.08 0.49
CA ARG A 6 -11.45 -4.29 1.54
C ARG A 6 -10.09 -3.77 1.08
N PHE A 7 -9.28 -4.62 0.44
CA PHE A 7 -7.94 -4.28 -0.01
C PHE A 7 -7.98 -3.20 -1.09
N ARG A 8 -8.92 -3.31 -2.04
CA ARG A 8 -9.15 -2.28 -3.07
C ARG A 8 -9.45 -0.90 -2.45
N ARG A 9 -10.29 -0.84 -1.40
CA ARG A 9 -10.52 0.44 -0.70
C ARG A 9 -9.27 0.98 0.00
N GLN A 10 -8.42 0.10 0.55
CA GLN A 10 -7.15 0.50 1.15
C GLN A 10 -6.17 1.02 0.07
N HIS A 11 -6.17 0.44 -1.13
CA HIS A 11 -5.43 0.95 -2.28
C HIS A 11 -5.91 2.36 -2.66
N ASP A 12 -7.22 2.55 -2.80
CA ASP A 12 -7.79 3.86 -3.15
C ASP A 12 -7.41 4.93 -2.11
N GLU A 13 -7.51 4.60 -0.82
CA GLU A 13 -7.12 5.51 0.26
C GLU A 13 -5.61 5.82 0.25
N ALA A 14 -4.76 4.81 0.06
CA ALA A 14 -3.32 5.00 0.00
C ALA A 14 -2.89 5.88 -1.20
N VAL A 15 -3.48 5.65 -2.38
CA VAL A 15 -3.21 6.44 -3.59
C VAL A 15 -3.69 7.89 -3.41
N ALA A 16 -4.87 8.08 -2.82
CA ALA A 16 -5.40 9.42 -2.57
C ALA A 16 -4.50 10.21 -1.60
N LEU A 17 -4.06 9.58 -0.50
CA LEU A 17 -3.15 10.19 0.47
C LEU A 17 -1.79 10.49 -0.15
N ALA A 18 -1.18 9.55 -0.88
CA ALA A 18 0.11 9.76 -1.55
C ALA A 18 0.05 10.93 -2.54
N THR A 19 -1.04 11.03 -3.32
CA THR A 19 -1.25 12.14 -4.27
C THR A 19 -1.38 13.48 -3.56
N LYS A 20 -2.16 13.50 -2.46
CA LYS A 20 -2.35 14.70 -1.63
C LYS A 20 -1.04 15.17 -1.01
N ILE A 21 -0.28 14.24 -0.43
CA ILE A 21 1.05 14.47 0.16
C ILE A 21 2.00 15.06 -0.88
N MET A 22 2.07 14.48 -2.10
CA MET A 22 2.97 14.97 -3.14
C MET A 22 2.61 16.38 -3.62
N SER A 23 1.32 16.64 -3.81
CA SER A 23 0.83 17.97 -4.19
C SER A 23 1.14 19.02 -3.11
N ALA A 24 0.90 18.69 -1.84
CA ALA A 24 1.19 19.56 -0.72
C ALA A 24 2.70 19.78 -0.52
N THR A 25 3.51 18.75 -0.77
CA THR A 25 4.98 18.84 -0.71
C THR A 25 5.51 19.79 -1.78
N GLN A 26 4.99 19.70 -3.01
CA GLN A 26 5.35 20.64 -4.07
C GLN A 26 5.00 22.09 -3.70
N LEU A 27 3.81 22.31 -3.12
CA LEU A 27 3.41 23.63 -2.63
C LEU A 27 4.33 24.13 -1.50
N LEU A 28 4.72 23.26 -0.56
CA LEU A 28 5.66 23.59 0.50
C LEU A 28 7.01 24.04 -0.07
N LEU A 29 7.53 23.36 -1.10
CA LEU A 29 8.78 23.74 -1.75
C LEU A 29 8.71 25.09 -2.49
N GLU A 30 7.53 25.48 -2.96
CA GLU A 30 7.30 26.75 -3.66
C GLU A 30 7.05 27.93 -2.71
N THR A 31 6.42 27.68 -1.56
CA THR A 31 5.90 28.73 -0.68
C THR A 31 6.64 28.86 0.65
N GLU A 32 7.40 27.84 1.05
CA GLU A 32 8.03 27.72 2.37
C GLU A 32 7.03 27.84 3.54
N ASP A 33 5.74 27.55 3.30
CA ASP A 33 4.69 27.65 4.31
C ASP A 33 4.77 26.51 5.36
N ALA A 34 5.13 26.86 6.58
CA ALA A 34 5.20 25.93 7.70
C ALA A 34 3.86 25.23 8.03
N ALA A 35 2.71 25.85 7.70
CA ALA A 35 1.40 25.21 7.86
C ALA A 35 1.21 24.04 6.88
N ALA A 36 1.78 24.12 5.68
CA ALA A 36 1.75 23.03 4.71
C ALA A 36 2.51 21.81 5.24
N ALA A 37 3.66 21.99 5.89
CA ALA A 37 4.42 20.90 6.49
C ALA A 37 3.62 20.13 7.56
N GLN A 38 2.88 20.83 8.43
CA GLN A 38 2.04 20.18 9.44
C GLN A 38 0.90 19.36 8.83
N ALA A 39 0.28 19.85 7.75
CA ALA A 39 -0.75 19.12 7.03
C ALA A 39 -0.17 17.86 6.36
N ILE A 40 1.02 17.96 5.76
CA ILE A 40 1.74 16.82 5.18
C ILE A 40 2.03 15.76 6.25
N GLU A 41 2.52 16.16 7.43
CA GLU A 41 2.83 15.22 8.52
C GLU A 41 1.60 14.45 8.99
N ALA A 42 0.44 15.13 9.09
CA ALA A 42 -0.82 14.49 9.46
C ALA A 42 -1.29 13.48 8.39
N ASP A 43 -1.26 13.87 7.11
CA ASP A 43 -1.62 12.98 6.00
C ASP A 43 -0.64 11.79 5.89
N PHE A 44 0.65 12.03 6.13
CA PHE A 44 1.68 11.00 6.12
C PHE A 44 1.49 9.98 7.24
N ALA A 45 1.13 10.42 8.46
CA ALA A 45 0.80 9.52 9.55
C ALA A 45 -0.43 8.65 9.24
N GLN A 46 -1.44 9.21 8.57
CA GLN A 46 -2.58 8.42 8.10
C GLN A 46 -2.15 7.38 7.06
N LEU A 47 -1.35 7.79 6.06
CA LEU A 47 -0.84 6.89 5.03
C LEU A 47 -0.02 5.73 5.63
N ASP A 48 0.85 6.03 6.59
CA ASP A 48 1.65 5.03 7.31
C ASP A 48 0.75 3.99 7.99
N ALA A 49 -0.28 4.43 8.71
CA ALA A 49 -1.22 3.54 9.38
C ALA A 49 -1.97 2.63 8.37
N VAL A 50 -2.46 3.21 7.26
CA VAL A 50 -3.17 2.47 6.20
C VAL A 50 -2.26 1.40 5.59
N LEU A 51 -1.03 1.77 5.20
CA LEU A 51 -0.10 0.87 4.53
C LEU A 51 0.43 -0.22 5.45
N ARG A 52 0.77 0.09 6.71
CA ARG A 52 1.16 -0.94 7.70
C ARG A 52 0.07 -1.99 7.89
N GLN A 53 -1.17 -1.53 8.03
CA GLN A 53 -2.31 -2.44 8.16
C GLN A 53 -2.49 -3.28 6.90
N HIS A 54 -2.42 -2.65 5.73
CA HIS A 54 -2.61 -3.29 4.44
C HIS A 54 -1.56 -4.38 4.19
N PHE A 55 -0.27 -4.06 4.29
CA PHE A 55 0.81 -5.05 4.12
C PHE A 55 0.67 -6.23 5.09
N ALA A 56 0.38 -5.96 6.36
CA ALA A 56 0.20 -7.02 7.34
C ALA A 56 -1.01 -7.93 7.04
N GLN A 57 -2.04 -7.42 6.36
CA GLN A 57 -3.20 -8.21 5.96
C GLN A 57 -2.89 -9.07 4.74
N GLU A 58 -2.16 -8.53 3.75
CA GLU A 58 -1.75 -9.30 2.59
C GLU A 58 -0.82 -10.45 2.98
N ASP A 59 0.21 -10.16 3.78
CA ASP A 59 1.21 -11.14 4.22
C ASP A 59 0.61 -12.28 5.04
N ARG A 60 -0.38 -11.99 5.90
CA ARG A 60 -0.91 -12.96 6.86
C ARG A 60 -2.18 -13.66 6.40
N LEU A 61 -2.92 -13.04 5.48
CA LEU A 61 -4.25 -13.51 5.10
C LEU A 61 -4.32 -13.78 3.60
N LEU A 62 -4.11 -12.75 2.76
CA LEU A 62 -4.38 -12.86 1.33
C LEU A 62 -3.41 -13.81 0.63
N TYR A 63 -2.09 -13.57 0.74
CA TYR A 63 -1.11 -14.41 0.06
C TYR A 63 -1.16 -15.87 0.55
N PRO A 64 -1.19 -16.18 1.87
CA PRO A 64 -1.29 -17.57 2.31
C PRO A 64 -2.56 -18.28 1.82
N HIS A 65 -3.69 -17.58 1.79
CA HIS A 65 -4.94 -18.15 1.28
C HIS A 65 -4.84 -18.49 -0.22
N LEU A 66 -4.35 -17.57 -1.04
CA LEU A 66 -4.23 -17.80 -2.49
C LEU A 66 -3.15 -18.82 -2.85
N MET A 67 -2.04 -18.86 -2.10
CA MET A 67 -1.01 -19.90 -2.26
C MET A 67 -1.52 -21.30 -1.93
N ALA A 68 -2.55 -21.42 -1.09
CA ALA A 68 -3.19 -22.69 -0.76
C ALA A 68 -4.28 -23.11 -1.75
N SER A 69 -4.57 -22.29 -2.78
CA SER A 69 -5.56 -22.59 -3.80
C SER A 69 -5.22 -23.89 -4.55
N PRO A 70 -6.22 -24.75 -4.86
CA PRO A 70 -6.01 -25.93 -5.69
C PRO A 70 -5.73 -25.59 -7.16
N ASP A 71 -6.03 -24.36 -7.60
CA ASP A 71 -5.65 -23.88 -8.93
C ASP A 71 -4.15 -23.50 -8.96
N PRO A 72 -3.32 -24.22 -9.74
CA PRO A 72 -1.88 -23.95 -9.80
C PRO A 72 -1.55 -22.55 -10.31
N THR A 73 -2.43 -21.95 -11.12
CA THR A 73 -2.24 -20.59 -11.64
C THR A 73 -2.35 -19.59 -10.51
N THR A 74 -3.44 -19.63 -9.73
CA THR A 74 -3.66 -18.78 -8.57
C THR A 74 -2.54 -18.93 -7.54
N ALA A 75 -2.18 -20.17 -7.19
CA ALA A 75 -1.13 -20.43 -6.21
C ALA A 75 0.25 -19.93 -6.68
N GLY A 76 0.59 -20.16 -7.95
CA GLY A 76 1.83 -19.69 -8.56
C GLY A 76 1.92 -18.17 -8.62
N THR A 77 0.86 -17.49 -9.06
CA THR A 77 0.80 -16.03 -9.11
C THR A 77 0.93 -15.42 -7.72
N ALA A 78 0.19 -15.94 -6.73
CA ALA A 78 0.30 -15.43 -5.36
C ALA A 78 1.72 -15.57 -4.78
N LYS A 79 2.41 -16.69 -5.08
CA LYS A 79 3.79 -16.90 -4.68
C LYS A 79 4.76 -15.92 -5.35
N ALA A 80 4.60 -15.66 -6.63
CA ALA A 80 5.40 -14.70 -7.37
C ALA A 80 5.24 -13.29 -6.79
N PHE A 81 4.00 -12.83 -6.56
CA PHE A 81 3.73 -11.52 -5.95
C PHE A 81 4.34 -11.41 -4.55
N PHE A 82 4.22 -12.45 -3.72
CA PHE A 82 4.82 -12.44 -2.38
C PHE A 82 6.35 -12.33 -2.43
N ASP A 83 7.01 -13.08 -3.31
CA ASP A 83 8.47 -13.06 -3.45
C ASP A 83 8.98 -11.73 -4.03
N GLU A 84 8.32 -11.21 -5.07
CA GLU A 84 8.71 -9.98 -5.76
C GLU A 84 8.43 -8.74 -4.91
N MET A 85 7.30 -8.70 -4.21
CA MET A 85 6.80 -7.51 -3.53
C MET A 85 7.03 -7.52 -2.01
N GLY A 86 7.51 -8.63 -1.43
CA GLY A 86 7.85 -8.74 -0.01
C GLY A 86 8.93 -7.75 0.46
N GLY A 87 9.71 -7.19 -0.46
CA GLY A 87 10.69 -6.13 -0.16
C GLY A 87 10.10 -4.75 0.08
N LEU A 88 8.87 -4.47 -0.36
CA LEU A 88 8.29 -3.12 -0.26
C LEU A 88 7.92 -2.75 1.17
N ALA A 89 7.29 -3.65 1.92
CA ALA A 89 6.88 -3.39 3.30
C ALA A 89 8.05 -2.97 4.22
N PRO A 90 9.19 -3.72 4.29
CA PRO A 90 10.33 -3.28 5.09
C PRO A 90 10.95 -1.98 4.57
N THR A 91 10.99 -1.77 3.26
CA THR A 91 11.50 -0.52 2.65
C THR A 91 10.64 0.67 3.05
N PHE A 92 9.32 0.55 2.95
CA PHE A 92 8.36 1.58 3.38
C PHE A 92 8.46 1.84 4.89
N HIS A 93 8.58 0.81 5.72
CA HIS A 93 8.73 0.98 7.16
C HIS A 93 9.99 1.75 7.54
N ALA A 94 11.12 1.47 6.88
CA ALA A 94 12.38 2.17 7.11
C ALA A 94 12.28 3.64 6.68
N PHE A 95 11.66 3.91 5.53
CA PHE A 95 11.36 5.26 5.07
C PHE A 95 10.46 6.02 6.05
N SER A 96 9.32 5.42 6.40
CA SER A 96 8.33 6.00 7.32
C SER A 96 8.92 6.35 8.68
N ALA A 97 9.79 5.49 9.23
CA ALA A 97 10.43 5.74 10.52
C ALA A 97 11.23 7.06 10.57
N ARG A 98 11.68 7.57 9.43
CA ARG A 98 12.44 8.83 9.33
C ARG A 98 11.53 10.05 9.24
N TRP A 99 10.34 9.89 8.66
CA TRP A 99 9.45 11.00 8.29
C TRP A 99 8.22 11.13 9.20
N ILE A 100 7.90 10.09 9.98
CA ILE A 100 6.84 10.15 11.02
C ILE A 100 7.22 11.02 12.22
N VAL A 101 8.50 11.40 12.33
CA VAL A 101 9.00 12.26 13.40
C VAL A 101 8.50 13.68 13.17
N LEU A 102 7.81 14.24 14.18
CA LEU A 102 7.28 15.61 14.14
C LEU A 102 8.36 16.62 13.76
N GLY A 103 8.09 17.44 12.74
CA GLY A 103 9.01 18.46 12.22
C GLY A 103 10.08 17.95 11.27
N ALA A 104 10.21 16.63 11.03
CA ALA A 104 11.21 16.09 10.10
C ALA A 104 10.98 16.56 8.67
N ILE A 105 9.73 16.62 8.23
CA ILE A 105 9.35 17.04 6.88
C ILE A 105 9.62 18.54 6.72
N ALA A 106 9.23 19.35 7.71
CA ALA A 106 9.51 20.79 7.71
C ALA A 106 11.03 21.10 7.66
N ALA A 107 11.84 20.29 8.34
CA ALA A 107 13.29 20.49 8.38
C ALA A 107 14.00 20.08 7.08
N GLN A 108 13.46 19.12 6.33
CA GLN A 108 14.11 18.54 5.15
C GLN A 108 13.11 18.26 4.00
N PRO A 109 12.38 19.28 3.50
CA PRO A 109 11.28 19.07 2.57
C PRO A 109 11.75 18.55 1.20
N HIS A 110 12.94 18.94 0.74
CA HIS A 110 13.50 18.44 -0.52
C HIS A 110 13.83 16.94 -0.45
N ALA A 111 14.44 16.48 0.64
CA ALA A 111 14.77 15.07 0.83
C ALA A 111 13.49 14.23 1.00
N PHE A 112 12.49 14.76 1.70
CA PHE A 112 11.18 14.11 1.78
C PHE A 112 10.54 13.95 0.40
N ALA A 113 10.58 15.01 -0.43
CA ALA A 113 10.01 14.99 -1.78
C ALA A 113 10.66 13.92 -2.68
N GLU A 114 12.00 13.88 -2.71
CA GLU A 114 12.76 12.93 -3.54
C GLU A 114 12.46 11.48 -3.16
N GLU A 115 12.51 11.17 -1.87
CA GLU A 115 12.29 9.80 -1.41
C GLU A 115 10.83 9.36 -1.51
N SER A 116 9.90 10.27 -1.21
CA SER A 116 8.47 10.00 -1.36
C SER A 116 8.12 9.71 -2.81
N ALA A 117 8.69 10.46 -3.77
CA ALA A 117 8.46 10.21 -5.19
C ALA A 117 8.89 8.81 -5.61
N ALA A 118 10.07 8.35 -5.16
CA ALA A 118 10.56 7.00 -5.46
C ALA A 118 9.65 5.91 -4.85
N ILE A 119 9.31 6.05 -3.56
CA ILE A 119 8.53 5.03 -2.84
C ILE A 119 7.08 5.00 -3.31
N PHE A 120 6.46 6.15 -3.55
CA PHE A 120 5.08 6.20 -4.03
C PHE A 120 4.95 5.70 -5.47
N ALA A 121 5.96 5.87 -6.31
CA ALA A 121 5.99 5.25 -7.64
C ALA A 121 6.02 3.72 -7.54
N THR A 122 6.88 3.16 -6.68
CA THR A 122 6.93 1.70 -6.45
C THR A 122 5.61 1.18 -5.88
N LEU A 123 5.02 1.89 -4.92
CA LEU A 123 3.72 1.53 -4.35
C LEU A 123 2.60 1.55 -5.40
N ALA A 124 2.54 2.58 -6.24
CA ALA A 124 1.53 2.69 -7.28
C ALA A 124 1.64 1.55 -8.32
N ALA A 125 2.87 1.20 -8.72
CA ALA A 125 3.10 0.08 -9.63
C ALA A 125 2.63 -1.25 -9.04
N ARG A 126 2.94 -1.50 -7.75
CA ARG A 126 2.47 -2.70 -7.04
C ARG A 126 0.94 -2.76 -6.98
N ILE A 127 0.31 -1.67 -6.55
CA ILE A 127 -1.17 -1.56 -6.44
C ILE A 127 -1.84 -1.86 -7.79
N ALA A 128 -1.28 -1.33 -8.89
CA ALA A 128 -1.80 -1.59 -10.23
C ALA A 128 -1.71 -3.08 -10.59
N HIS A 129 -0.53 -3.69 -10.42
CA HIS A 129 -0.32 -5.11 -10.71
C HIS A 129 -1.24 -6.02 -9.85
N GLU A 130 -1.39 -5.74 -8.56
CA GLU A 130 -2.27 -6.53 -7.69
C GLU A 130 -3.74 -6.39 -8.10
N ASN A 131 -4.17 -5.18 -8.44
CA ASN A 131 -5.55 -4.92 -8.86
C ASN A 131 -5.91 -5.59 -10.19
N GLU A 132 -4.96 -5.64 -11.12
CA GLU A 132 -5.14 -6.14 -12.49
C GLU A 132 -4.94 -7.65 -12.62
N GLU A 133 -4.02 -8.24 -11.85
CA GLU A 133 -3.65 -9.65 -12.01
C GLU A 133 -4.04 -10.51 -10.80
N LEU A 134 -3.66 -10.11 -9.58
CA LEU A 134 -3.84 -10.96 -8.40
C LEU A 134 -5.29 -10.98 -7.91
N TYR A 135 -5.92 -9.81 -7.79
CA TYR A 135 -7.24 -9.69 -7.19
C TYR A 135 -8.36 -10.34 -8.02
N PRO A 136 -8.34 -10.32 -9.37
CA PRO A 136 -9.30 -11.10 -10.17
C PRO A 136 -9.22 -12.61 -9.90
N LEU A 137 -8.02 -13.17 -9.73
CA LEU A 137 -7.82 -14.58 -9.39
C LEU A 137 -8.36 -14.91 -8.00
N ALA A 138 -8.15 -13.99 -7.05
CA ALA A 138 -8.65 -14.10 -5.69
C ALA A 138 -10.19 -14.07 -5.61
N ASP A 139 -10.79 -13.12 -6.32
CA ASP A 139 -12.24 -12.96 -6.33
C ASP A 139 -12.92 -14.11 -7.07
N TRP A 140 -12.31 -14.65 -8.14
CA TRP A 140 -12.80 -15.85 -8.82
C TRP A 140 -12.73 -17.06 -7.89
N SER A 141 -11.57 -17.32 -7.28
CA SER A 141 -11.38 -18.47 -6.38
C SER A 141 -12.41 -18.48 -5.24
N SER A 142 -12.74 -17.31 -4.69
CA SER A 142 -13.75 -17.17 -3.64
C SER A 142 -15.20 -17.44 -4.09
N ALA A 143 -15.48 -17.38 -5.39
CA ALA A 143 -16.81 -17.67 -5.94
C ALA A 143 -17.02 -19.17 -6.24
N ASP A 144 -15.92 -19.95 -6.31
CA ASP A 144 -15.92 -21.38 -6.65
C ASP A 144 -15.75 -22.30 -5.42
N GLU A 145 -15.57 -21.73 -4.21
CA GLU A 145 -15.62 -22.53 -2.97
C GLU A 145 -17.08 -22.99 -2.73
N PRO A 146 -17.38 -24.31 -2.75
CA PRO A 146 -18.69 -24.78 -2.35
C PRO A 146 -18.90 -24.38 -0.88
N GLU A 147 -20.06 -23.77 -0.56
CA GLU A 147 -20.48 -23.55 0.82
C GLU A 147 -20.31 -24.86 1.58
N SER A 148 -19.27 -24.94 2.41
CA SER A 148 -19.10 -26.02 3.37
C SER A 148 -20.14 -25.79 4.45
N ASP A 149 -21.36 -26.25 4.20
CA ASP A 149 -22.43 -26.36 5.19
C ASP A 149 -21.98 -27.44 6.20
N ALA A 150 -21.24 -26.98 7.22
CA ALA A 150 -20.83 -27.82 8.34
C ALA A 150 -22.05 -28.02 9.25
N ALA A 151 -22.57 -29.25 9.20
CA ALA A 151 -23.61 -29.81 10.06
C ALA A 151 -23.24 -29.81 11.56
#